data_AF-A0AAX0UGU4-F1
#
_entry.id   AF-A0AAX0UGU4-F1
#
_cell.length_a   1.000
_cell.length_b   1.000
_cell.length_c   1.000
_cell.angle_alpha   90.00
_cell.angle_beta   90.00
_cell.angle_gamma   90.00
#
_symmetry.space_group_name_H-M   'P 1'
#
loop_
_entity.id
_entity.type
_entity.pdbx_description
1 polymer ?
#
loop_
_entity_poly.entity_id
_entity_poly.type
_entity_poly.pdbx_seq_one_letter_code
_entity_poly.pdbx_strand_id
1 'polypeptide(L)' 'MLSDKPVYMRLMPDERRTLEELSVSQNRSTSSVARLIYLEGVEQYRAKVTSADAQQHAIPVAGH' A
#
# COMPACT_ATOMS: atom_id res chain seq x y z
N MET A 1 19.39 0.50 -14.57
CA MET A 1 19.75 0.49 -13.14
C MET A 1 18.48 0.22 -12.35
N LEU A 2 18.25 -1.02 -11.92
CA LEU A 2 17.21 -1.34 -10.95
C LEU A 2 17.89 -2.10 -9.80
N SER A 3 18.84 -1.41 -9.16
CA SER A 3 19.77 -2.00 -8.18
C SER A 3 19.39 -1.62 -6.74
N ASP A 4 18.13 -1.27 -6.49
CA ASP A 4 17.62 -1.11 -5.14
C ASP A 4 17.20 -2.44 -4.56
N LYS A 5 17.55 -2.66 -3.29
CA LYS A 5 17.18 -3.89 -2.58
C LYS A 5 15.65 -3.99 -2.54
N PRO A 6 15.07 -5.16 -2.86
CA PRO A 6 13.63 -5.33 -2.80
C PRO A 6 13.12 -5.10 -1.37
N VAL A 7 11.96 -4.47 -1.26
CA VAL A 7 11.26 -4.32 0.01
C VAL A 7 10.55 -5.64 0.33
N TYR A 8 10.89 -6.25 1.46
CA TYR A 8 10.18 -7.42 1.96
C TYR A 8 8.83 -7.00 2.57
N MET A 9 7.75 -7.59 2.06
CA MET A 9 6.39 -7.35 2.55
C MET A 9 5.99 -8.46 3.52
N ARG A 10 5.49 -8.07 4.69
CA ARG A 10 4.95 -9.03 5.67
C ARG A 10 3.47 -9.25 5.36
N LEU A 11 3.18 -10.43 4.81
CA LEU A 11 1.82 -10.89 4.52
C LEU A 11 1.43 -11.98 5.52
N MET A 12 0.23 -11.88 6.06
CA MET A 12 -0.43 -12.96 6.78
C MET A 12 -0.75 -14.12 5.81
N PRO A 13 -1.00 -15.34 6.33
CA PRO A 13 -1.22 -16.52 5.50
C PRO A 13 -2.34 -16.34 4.45
N ASP A 14 -3.46 -15.72 4.83
CA ASP A 14 -4.59 -15.45 3.92
C ASP A 14 -4.26 -14.42 2.84
N GLU A 15 -3.54 -13.35 3.21
CA GLU A 15 -3.10 -12.31 2.27
C GLU A 15 -2.12 -12.90 1.24
N ARG A 16 -1.22 -13.78 1.69
CA ARG A 16 -0.31 -14.52 0.81
C ARG A 16 -1.08 -15.42 -0.15
N ARG A 17 -2.04 -16.20 0.35
CA ARG A 17 -2.85 -17.09 -0.49
C ARG A 17 -3.58 -16.30 -1.58
N THR A 18 -4.25 -15.21 -1.20
CA THR A 18 -4.94 -14.32 -2.14
C THR A 18 -3.98 -13.82 -3.23
N LEU A 19 -2.77 -13.39 -2.84
CA LEU A 19 -1.76 -12.91 -3.79
C LEU A 19 -1.28 -14.03 -4.74
N GLU A 20 -1.10 -15.25 -4.23
CA GLU A 20 -0.70 -16.42 -5.03
C GLU A 20 -1.78 -16.81 -6.04
N GLU A 21 -3.04 -16.85 -5.62
CA GLU A 21 -4.20 -17.11 -6.50
C GLU A 21 -4.31 -16.07 -7.62
N LEU A 22 -4.14 -14.78 -7.29
CA LEU A 22 -4.11 -13.69 -8.28
C LEU A 22 -2.93 -13.78 -9.24
N SER A 23 -1.81 -14.35 -8.80
CA SER A 23 -0.62 -14.55 -9.64
C SER A 23 -0.84 -15.66 -10.66
N VAL A 24 -1.45 -16.75 -10.21
CA VAL A 24 -1.85 -17.88 -11.08
C VAL A 24 -2.88 -17.40 -12.11
N SER A 25 -3.93 -16.70 -11.67
CA SER A 25 -5.01 -16.27 -12.58
C SER A 25 -4.54 -15.28 -13.66
N GLN A 26 -3.55 -14.44 -13.35
CA GLN A 26 -2.98 -13.46 -14.28
C GLN A 26 -1.77 -13.98 -15.06
N ASN A 27 -1.33 -15.22 -14.81
CA ASN A 27 -0.13 -15.82 -15.39
C ASN A 27 1.12 -14.92 -15.22
N ARG A 28 1.31 -14.40 -14.01
CA ARG A 28 2.38 -13.44 -13.64
C ARG A 28 3.09 -13.92 -12.38
N SER A 29 4.32 -13.43 -12.15
CA SER A 29 5.02 -13.72 -10.89
C SER A 29 4.39 -13.01 -9.69
N THR A 30 4.48 -13.63 -8.52
CA THR A 30 3.97 -13.10 -7.24
C THR A 30 4.50 -11.70 -6.95
N SER A 31 5.79 -11.46 -7.17
CA SER A 31 6.41 -10.14 -7.00
C SER A 31 5.87 -9.10 -7.99
N SER A 32 5.57 -9.50 -9.23
CA SER A 32 4.98 -8.58 -10.21
C SER A 32 3.56 -8.19 -9.81
N VAL A 33 2.73 -9.15 -9.37
CA VAL A 33 1.36 -8.87 -8.92
C VAL A 33 1.36 -8.02 -7.65
N ALA A 34 2.24 -8.32 -6.68
CA ALA A 34 2.38 -7.51 -5.48
C ALA A 34 2.72 -6.04 -5.81
N ARG A 35 3.61 -5.82 -6.79
CA ARG A 35 3.95 -4.47 -7.25
C ARG A 35 2.77 -3.77 -7.90
N LEU A 36 1.97 -4.46 -8.71
CA LEU A 36 0.78 -3.88 -9.34
C LEU A 36 -0.24 -3.44 -8.29
N ILE A 37 -0.51 -4.31 -7.30
CA ILE A 37 -1.42 -4.00 -6.18
C ILE A 37 -0.90 -2.79 -5.38
N TYR A 38 0.40 -2.75 -5.06
CA TYR A 38 1.00 -1.61 -4.40
C TYR A 38 0.78 -0.31 -5.19
N LEU A 39 1.04 -0.31 -6.50
CA LEU A 39 0.89 0.87 -7.35
C LEU A 39 -0.57 1.32 -7.47
N GLU A 40 -1.53 0.39 -7.43
CA GLU A 40 -2.96 0.70 -7.44
C GLU A 40 -3.41 1.36 -6.12
N GLY A 41 -2.88 0.88 -4.99
CA GLY A 41 -3.24 1.37 -3.65
C GLY A 41 -2.48 2.62 -3.19
N VAL A 42 -1.27 2.87 -3.71
CA VAL A 42 -0.38 3.91 -3.18
C VAL A 42 -0.96 5.31 -3.28
N GLU A 43 -1.61 5.65 -4.39
CA GLU A 43 -2.20 7.00 -4.58
C GLU A 43 -3.38 7.22 -3.62
N GLN A 44 -4.21 6.19 -3.40
CA GLN A 44 -5.30 6.26 -2.42
C GLN A 44 -4.77 6.39 -0.99
N TYR A 45 -3.69 5.67 -0.66
CA TYR A 45 -3.04 5.77 0.64
C TYR A 45 -2.44 7.17 0.85
N ARG A 46 -1.76 7.73 -0.16
CA ARG A 46 -1.21 9.10 -0.14
C ARG A 46 -2.30 10.14 0.10
N ALA A 47 -3.44 10.02 -0.58
CA ALA A 47 -4.58 10.90 -0.37
C ALA A 47 -5.10 10.82 1.07
N LYS A 48 -5.30 9.61 1.62
CA LYS A 48 -5.76 9.41 3.00
C LYS A 48 -4.84 10.04 4.03
N VAL A 49 -3.52 9.84 3.90
CA VAL A 49 -2.53 10.39 4.84
C VAL A 49 -2.48 11.91 4.74
N THR A 50 -2.41 12.46 3.53
CA THR A 50 -2.33 13.92 3.33
C THR A 50 -3.59 14.65 3.84
N SER A 51 -4.77 14.05 3.66
CA SER A 51 -6.03 14.59 4.19
C SER A 51 -6.15 14.42 5.71
N ALA A 52 -5.60 13.35 6.29
CA ALA A 52 -5.58 13.15 7.74
C ALA A 52 -4.64 14.15 8.44
N ASP A 53 -3.46 14.41 7.87
CA ASP A 53 -2.53 15.44 8.35
C ASP A 53 -3.16 16.85 8.33
N ALA A 54 -3.96 17.16 7.30
CA ALA A 54 -4.69 18.43 7.22
C ALA A 54 -5.76 18.58 8.32
N GLN A 55 -6.38 17.48 8.76
CA GLN A 55 -7.46 17.50 9.75
C GLN A 55 -6.96 17.48 11.20
N GLN A 56 -5.74 16.97 11.44
CA GLN A 56 -5.10 16.98 12.76
C GLN A 56 -4.56 18.37 13.17
N HIS A 57 -4.38 19.31 12.23
CA HIS A 57 -3.90 20.66 12.53
C HIS A 57 -5.02 21.69 12.82
N ALA A 58 -6.29 21.30 12.67
CA ALA A 58 -7.45 22.16 12.96
C ALA A 58 -8.01 21.89 14.36
N ILE A 59 -7.19 22.08 15.40
CA ILE A 59 -7.68 22.14 16.78
C ILE A 59 -8.03 23.61 17.06
N PRO A 60 -9.31 23.99 17.23
CA PRO A 60 -9.62 25.35 17.65
C PRO A 60 -9.23 25.48 19.12
N VAL A 61 -8.14 26.20 19.38
CA VAL A 61 -7.82 26.67 20.73
C VAL A 61 -8.86 27.73 21.11
N ALA A 62 -9.97 27.30 21.71
CA ALA A 62 -10.92 28.19 22.36
C ALA A 62 -10.28 28.67 23.67
N GLY A 63 -9.67 29.86 23.62
CA GLY A 63 -9.19 30.57 24.80
C GLY A 63 -10.37 31.08 25.64
N HIS A 64 -10.29 30.82 26.95
CA HIS A 64 -11.14 31.36 28.02
C HIS A 64 -10.94 32.87 28.21
#